data_AF-R1GDX5-F1
#
_entry.id   AF-R1GDX5-F1
#
_cell.length_a   1.000
_cell.length_b   1.000
_cell.length_c   1.000
_cell.angle_alpha   90.00
_cell.angle_beta   90.00
_cell.angle_gamma   90.00
#
_symmetry.space_group_name_H-M   'P 1'
#
loop_
_entity.id
_entity.type
_entity.pdbx_description
1 polymer ?
#
loop_
_entity_poly.entity_id
_entity_poly.type
_entity_poly.pdbx_seq_one_letter_code
_entity_poly.pdbx_strand_id
1 'polypeptide(L)' 'MSELPGELADALAAAPDAAARFEALPPSHRREYVQWVAEAKKPETRVSRAEKTVARLRAAKA' A
#
# COMPACT_ATOMS: atom_id res chain seq x y z
N MET A 1 -14.52 8.27 1.37
CA MET A 1 -13.90 6.95 1.64
C MET A 1 -13.00 6.67 0.45
N SER A 2 -11.68 6.70 0.61
CA SER A 2 -10.77 6.36 -0.48
C SER A 2 -10.75 4.85 -0.63
N GLU A 3 -11.15 4.36 -1.80
CA GLU A 3 -11.10 2.95 -2.17
C GLU A 3 -9.64 2.51 -2.38
N LEU A 4 -9.34 1.22 -2.14
CA LEU A 4 -8.00 0.65 -2.32
C LEU A 4 -7.62 0.71 -3.82
N PRO A 5 -6.57 1.46 -4.22
CA PRO A 5 -6.15 1.51 -5.62
C PRO A 5 -5.74 0.12 -6.10
N GLY A 6 -6.11 -0.23 -7.34
CA GLY A 6 -5.77 -1.52 -7.94
C GLY A 6 -4.27 -1.79 -7.89
N GLU A 7 -3.45 -0.77 -8.15
CA GLU A 7 -2.00 -0.88 -8.11
C GLU A 7 -1.46 -1.26 -6.72
N LEU A 8 -2.11 -0.80 -5.64
CA LEU A 8 -1.76 -1.20 -4.27
C LEU A 8 -2.25 -2.60 -3.96
N ALA A 9 -3.44 -2.97 -4.43
CA ALA A 9 -3.97 -4.33 -4.28
C ALA A 9 -3.07 -5.36 -4.97
N ASP A 10 -2.65 -5.09 -6.21
CA ASP A 10 -1.76 -5.96 -6.99
C ASP A 10 -0.38 -6.11 -6.31
N ALA A 11 0.19 -4.99 -5.82
CA ALA A 11 1.47 -5.02 -5.12
C ALA A 11 1.41 -5.82 -3.81
N LEU A 12 0.31 -5.72 -3.06
CA LEU A 12 0.10 -6.51 -1.84
C LEU A 12 -0.17 -7.98 -2.16
N ALA A 13 -0.92 -8.28 -3.23
CA ALA A 13 -1.16 -9.66 -3.69
C ALA A 13 0.14 -10.37 -4.09
N ALA A 14 1.08 -9.65 -4.70
CA ALA A 14 2.42 -10.15 -5.03
C ALA A 14 3.35 -10.29 -3.80
N ALA A 15 2.96 -9.77 -2.64
CA ALA A 15 3.76 -9.74 -1.41
C ALA A 15 2.93 -10.15 -0.19
N PRO A 16 2.64 -11.46 0.00
CA PRO A 16 1.77 -11.93 1.08
C PRO A 16 2.27 -11.57 2.48
N ASP A 17 3.59 -11.51 2.67
CA ASP A 17 4.25 -11.08 3.90
C ASP A 17 3.97 -9.60 4.23
N ALA A 18 3.97 -8.73 3.21
CA ALA A 18 3.62 -7.33 3.36
C ALA A 18 2.10 -7.13 3.50
N ALA A 19 1.29 -7.93 2.81
CA ALA A 19 -0.17 -7.91 2.91
C ALA A 19 -0.65 -8.24 4.32
N ALA A 20 -0.10 -9.28 4.95
CA ALA A 20 -0.42 -9.62 6.33
C ALA A 20 -0.11 -8.46 7.30
N ARG A 21 1.03 -7.79 7.10
CA ARG A 21 1.40 -6.61 7.90
C ARG A 21 0.50 -5.42 7.63
N PHE A 22 0.12 -5.19 6.38
CA PHE A 22 -0.81 -4.14 6.00
C PHE A 22 -2.16 -4.34 6.69
N GLU A 23 -2.70 -5.56 6.67
CA GLU A 23 -3.97 -5.89 7.32
C GLU A 23 -3.90 -5.77 8.85
N ALA A 24 -2.73 -6.07 9.44
CA ALA A 24 -2.49 -5.89 10.86
C ALA A 24 -2.39 -4.40 11.28
N LEU A 25 -2.20 -3.47 10.33
CA LEU A 25 -2.12 -2.04 10.66
C LEU A 25 -3.50 -1.49 11.10
N PRO A 26 -3.50 -0.52 12.03
CA PRO A 26 -4.68 0.26 12.33
C PRO A 26 -5.34 0.82 11.07
N PRO A 27 -6.68 0.90 11.01
CA PRO A 27 -7.40 1.41 9.83
C PRO A 27 -6.96 2.82 9.39
N SER A 28 -6.50 3.66 10.32
CA SER A 28 -5.93 4.98 10.01
C SER A 28 -4.68 4.88 9.14
N HIS A 29 -3.70 4.06 9.53
CA HIS A 29 -2.45 3.88 8.78
C HIS A 29 -2.70 3.25 7.41
N ARG A 30 -3.62 2.27 7.34
CA ARG A 30 -4.03 1.71 6.04
C ARG A 30 -4.61 2.79 5.13
N ARG A 31 -5.48 3.65 5.65
CA ARG A 31 -6.06 4.78 4.91
C ARG A 31 -5.01 5.77 4.44
N GLU A 32 -3.99 6.05 5.24
CA GLU A 32 -2.90 6.95 4.84
C GLU A 32 -2.12 6.39 3.63
N TYR A 33 -1.80 5.10 3.62
CA TYR A 33 -1.17 4.47 2.46
C TYR A 33 -2.08 4.46 1.23
N VAL A 34 -3.35 4.11 1.41
CA VAL A 34 -4.38 4.12 0.36
C VAL A 34 -4.50 5.51 -0.25
N GLN A 35 -4.63 6.55 0.58
CA GLN A 35 -4.72 7.94 0.14
C GLN A 35 -3.44 8.38 -0.56
N TRP A 36 -2.26 8.09 0.02
CA TRP A 36 -0.99 8.45 -0.59
C TRP A 36 -0.81 7.82 -1.97
N VAL A 37 -1.21 6.56 -2.17
CA VAL A 37 -1.20 5.95 -3.51
C VAL A 37 -2.26 6.60 -4.40
N ALA A 38 -3.49 6.76 -3.93
CA ALA A 38 -4.61 7.33 -4.71
C ALA A 38 -4.36 8.79 -5.16
N GLU A 39 -3.65 9.60 -4.38
CA GLU A 39 -3.34 10.99 -4.70
C GLU A 39 -2.39 11.15 -5.89
N ALA A 40 -1.70 10.08 -6.31
CA ALA A 40 -0.86 10.13 -7.50
C ALA A 40 -1.72 10.13 -8.77
N LYS A 41 -1.63 11.23 -9.54
CA LYS A 41 -2.37 11.42 -10.80
C LYS A 41 -1.91 10.46 -11.90
N LYS A 42 -0.62 10.15 -11.96
CA LYS A 42 -0.04 9.27 -12.99
C LYS A 42 -0.07 7.82 -12.53
N PRO A 43 -0.51 6.86 -13.38
CA PRO A 43 -0.56 5.44 -13.03
C PRO A 43 0.82 4.89 -12.65
N GLU A 44 1.88 5.25 -13.38
CA GLU A 44 3.27 4.86 -13.07
C GLU A 44 3.68 5.29 -11.65
N THR A 45 3.24 6.47 -11.21
CA THR A 45 3.52 6.96 -9.85
C THR A 45 2.71 6.21 -8.80
N ARG A 46 1.47 5.79 -9.12
CA ARG A 46 0.68 4.92 -8.24
C ARG A 46 1.37 3.58 -8.02
N VAL A 47 1.85 2.95 -9.10
CA VAL A 47 2.64 1.71 -9.04
C VAL A 47 3.88 1.91 -8.17
N SER A 48 4.69 2.95 -8.43
CA SER A 48 5.89 3.21 -7.62
C SER A 48 5.59 3.48 -6.14
N ARG A 49 4.47 4.15 -5.82
CA ARG A 49 4.04 4.36 -4.43
C ARG A 49 3.55 3.04 -3.80
N ALA A 50 2.84 2.21 -4.54
CA ALA A 50 2.40 0.89 -4.07
C ALA A 50 3.59 -0.01 -3.73
N GLU A 51 4.58 -0.10 -4.61
CA GLU A 51 5.82 -0.83 -4.36
C GLU A 51 6.58 -0.29 -3.14
N LYS A 52 6.65 1.04 -2.98
CA LYS A 52 7.25 1.67 -1.79
C LYS A 52 6.50 1.33 -0.52
N THR A 53 5.17 1.26 -0.56
CA THR A 53 4.36 0.81 0.58
C THR A 53 4.72 -0.61 0.98
N VAL A 54 4.77 -1.54 0.01
CA VAL A 54 5.21 -2.93 0.24
C VAL A 54 6.62 -2.98 0.83
N ALA A 55 7.57 -2.23 0.28
CA ALA A 55 8.94 -2.18 0.79
C ALA A 55 9.00 -1.64 2.23
N ARG A 56 8.22 -0.61 2.57
CA ARG A 56 8.13 -0.07 3.93
C ARG A 56 7.52 -1.08 4.90
N LEU A 57 6.46 -1.76 4.50
CA LEU A 57 5.82 -2.81 5.31
C LEU A 57 6.79 -3.96 5.59
N ARG A 58 7.62 -4.34 4.63
CA ARG A 58 8.69 -5.34 4.80
C ARG A 58 9.82 -4.86 5.71
N ALA A 59 10.20 -3.59 5.58
CA ALA A 59 11.28 -3.00 6.38
C ALA A 59 10.86 -2.68 7.82
N ALA A 60 9.57 -2.43 8.07
CA ALA A 60 9.05 -2.20 9.42
C ALA A 60 9.40 -3.40 10.31
N LYS A 61 10.10 -3.15 11.41
CA LYS A 61 10.45 -4.19 12.37
C LYS A 61 9.18 -4.54 13.15
N ALA A 62 8.92 -5.84 13.30
CA ALA A 62 7.81 -6.37 14.08
C ALA A 62 7.87 -5.89 15.54
#